data_AF-A0A397CKE1-F1
#
_entry.id   AF-A0A397CKE1-F1
#
_cell.length_a   1.000
_cell.length_b   1.000
_cell.length_c   1.000
_cell.angle_alpha   90.00
_cell.angle_beta   90.00
_cell.angle_gamma   90.00
#
_symmetry.space_group_name_H-M   'P 1'
#
loop_
_entity.id
_entity.type
_entity.pdbx_description
1 polymer ?
#
loop_
_entity_poly.entity_id
_entity_poly.type
_entity_poly.pdbx_seq_one_letter_code
_entity_poly.pdbx_strand_id
1 'polypeptide(L)'
;MENWGIVTYRESILLADEATSSFAHKLGTAHTVCHELAHQWFGNLVTMEWWTELWLNEGFARFMEHEAMHDIFPQWNVWANFVQDPLALTKDAMASSHPIEVVVHHPDEIDQVFDVIAYRKGASVIRMLANFVGNDKFYVGIHNYLVKFAYGNAKTIDLWHALEAASGLELTSMAHTWTTQTGFPVVNVTKAANGSYQLTQSRFFADGTRDSGPNKTVWDVPLTYVTSASGGPQSAGIWPGHCAEWELAIPSSSDSWVKVNALQQGFYLVNYSPELWKALQGPVSTQELDVVDRVALLQSVFFLSRAGHVSIVDALEFAQAYALDTEYLVWKELSDNLVQIVALFDDQVWFPSFQAYIRRLYAPIMARLTWTHLATDSDLTKQLRRQVIGMLGRANDDAVIAEASRRFQQSMHENTVLPSDFRADVFRLHITTTSEPELAFAHLTQLYHASSTEPDVKLEIVYAMGLFPQPLVKQRVLEWGLQNVRPQDMSMPFAGVAATAAGASVAWAYVQANWDLLNAQYPNPRLVGRILNASIRALKTDTDATDVETFLLPRQHAAYSRSVEETLESIRIKHVVATRDAPRLRQWLE
;
A
#
# COMPACT_ATOMS: atom_id res chain seq x y z
N MET A 1 19.57 9.76 -0.78
CA MET A 1 20.07 10.62 -1.85
C MET A 1 21.40 10.08 -2.32
N GLU A 2 21.43 9.77 -3.61
CA GLU A 2 22.29 8.82 -4.29
C GLU A 2 23.59 9.43 -4.80
N ASN A 3 24.01 10.59 -4.26
CA ASN A 3 25.17 11.33 -4.76
C ASN A 3 26.38 10.40 -4.96
N TRP A 4 26.95 10.41 -6.18
CA TRP A 4 27.89 9.37 -6.60
C TRP A 4 29.14 9.32 -5.71
N GLY A 5 29.32 8.22 -5.00
CA GLY A 5 30.41 8.01 -4.05
C GLY A 5 30.21 8.58 -2.65
N ILE A 6 29.12 9.33 -2.39
CA ILE A 6 28.76 9.90 -1.08
C ILE A 6 27.24 9.85 -0.88
N VAL A 7 26.70 8.65 -0.70
CA VAL A 7 25.26 8.45 -0.46
C VAL A 7 24.87 8.98 0.93
N THR A 8 23.81 9.80 1.00
CA THR A 8 23.33 10.38 2.26
C THR A 8 21.96 9.85 2.66
N TYR A 9 21.80 9.61 3.97
CA TYR A 9 20.60 9.03 4.57
C TYR A 9 20.16 9.82 5.81
N ARG A 10 18.88 9.70 6.16
CA ARG A 10 18.41 10.06 7.50
C ARG A 10 18.82 8.97 8.49
N GLU A 11 19.16 9.37 9.72
CA GLU A 11 19.48 8.42 10.81
C GLU A 11 18.36 7.40 11.01
N SER A 12 17.10 7.85 10.98
CA SER A 12 15.90 7.02 11.13
C SER A 12 15.64 6.03 9.98
N ILE A 13 16.49 6.01 8.95
CA ILE A 13 16.36 5.11 7.80
C ILE A 13 17.61 4.23 7.65
N LEU A 14 18.79 4.74 8.02
CA LEU A 14 20.04 3.98 7.90
C LEU A 14 20.43 3.21 9.16
N LEU A 15 20.25 3.81 10.34
CA LEU A 15 20.72 3.19 11.58
C LEU A 15 19.69 2.16 12.03
N ALA A 16 20.10 0.89 12.09
CA ALA A 16 19.31 -0.21 12.63
C ALA A 16 20.13 -0.92 13.70
N ASP A 17 19.52 -1.14 14.87
CA ASP A 17 20.10 -1.91 15.96
C ASP A 17 19.53 -3.34 15.90
N GLU A 18 20.41 -4.34 16.06
CA GLU A 18 20.00 -5.74 15.96
C GLU A 18 19.01 -6.14 17.06
N ALA A 19 19.17 -5.58 18.27
CA ALA A 19 18.40 -5.92 19.45
C ALA A 19 17.11 -5.09 19.59
N THR A 20 17.10 -3.81 19.21
CA THR A 20 15.96 -2.92 19.49
C THR A 20 15.12 -2.54 18.27
N SER A 21 15.68 -2.57 17.05
CA SER A 21 14.92 -2.20 15.85
C SER A 21 13.94 -3.30 15.44
N SER A 22 12.73 -2.90 15.09
CA SER A 22 11.72 -3.81 14.56
C SER A 22 12.13 -4.41 13.21
N PHE A 23 11.56 -5.57 12.85
CA PHE A 23 11.76 -6.15 11.52
C PHE A 23 11.36 -5.18 10.40
N ALA A 24 10.25 -4.45 10.57
CA ALA A 24 9.79 -3.48 9.57
C ALA A 24 10.82 -2.35 9.35
N HIS A 25 11.49 -1.92 10.42
CA HIS A 25 12.59 -0.94 10.32
C HIS A 25 13.78 -1.52 9.56
N LYS A 26 14.25 -2.72 9.94
CA LYS A 26 15.36 -3.41 9.25
C LYS A 26 15.07 -3.62 7.76
N LEU A 27 13.84 -4.02 7.43
CA LEU A 27 13.37 -4.17 6.06
C LEU A 27 13.42 -2.83 5.30
N GLY A 28 12.91 -1.75 5.90
CA GLY A 28 12.96 -0.39 5.31
C GLY A 28 14.37 0.15 5.11
N THR A 29 15.28 -0.12 6.04
CA THR A 29 16.71 0.19 5.90
C THR A 29 17.32 -0.54 4.72
N ALA A 30 17.09 -1.86 4.61
CA ALA A 30 17.60 -2.66 3.49
C ALA A 30 17.09 -2.16 2.14
N HIS A 31 15.78 -1.86 2.03
CA HIS A 31 15.19 -1.25 0.83
C HIS A 31 15.91 0.03 0.44
N THR A 32 16.05 0.97 1.38
CA THR A 32 16.66 2.27 1.09
C THR A 32 18.13 2.12 0.69
N VAL A 33 18.90 1.27 1.38
CA VAL A 33 20.30 1.04 1.01
C VAL A 33 20.41 0.45 -0.40
N CYS A 34 19.61 -0.58 -0.71
CA CYS A 34 19.65 -1.20 -2.03
C CYS A 34 19.18 -0.24 -3.13
N HIS A 35 18.17 0.59 -2.88
CA HIS A 35 17.65 1.61 -3.81
C HIS A 35 18.74 2.61 -4.19
N GLU A 36 19.40 3.17 -3.19
CA GLU A 36 20.43 4.20 -3.38
C GLU A 36 21.71 3.64 -4.02
N LEU A 37 22.01 2.35 -3.80
CA LEU A 37 23.08 1.66 -4.50
C LEU A 37 22.71 1.29 -5.95
N ALA A 38 21.44 0.98 -6.23
CA ALA A 38 20.98 0.76 -7.60
C ALA A 38 21.12 2.03 -8.46
N HIS A 39 20.93 3.21 -7.85
CA HIS A 39 21.15 4.49 -8.51
C HIS A 39 22.59 4.73 -9.00
N GLN A 40 23.58 3.99 -8.48
CA GLN A 40 24.94 4.09 -9.00
C GLN A 40 25.02 3.66 -10.48
N TRP A 41 24.06 2.84 -10.95
CA TRP A 41 23.85 2.54 -12.36
C TRP A 41 22.69 3.34 -12.96
N PHE A 42 21.51 3.29 -12.33
CA PHE A 42 20.28 3.90 -12.81
C PHE A 42 20.09 5.30 -12.22
N GLY A 43 20.78 6.27 -12.80
CA GLY A 43 20.71 7.67 -12.43
C GLY A 43 22.07 8.35 -12.44
N ASN A 44 23.11 7.69 -11.91
CA ASN A 44 24.47 8.22 -11.90
C ASN A 44 25.24 7.84 -13.18
N LEU A 45 25.36 6.53 -13.48
CA LEU A 45 26.08 6.07 -14.68
C LEU A 45 25.30 6.39 -15.96
N VAL A 46 23.99 6.14 -15.95
CA VAL A 46 23.06 6.53 -17.02
C VAL A 46 21.97 7.36 -16.39
N THR A 47 21.84 8.61 -16.80
CA THR A 47 20.84 9.55 -16.30
C THR A 47 19.73 9.72 -17.33
N MET A 48 18.48 9.88 -16.93
CA MET A 48 17.44 10.31 -17.86
C MET A 48 17.84 11.62 -18.60
N GLU A 49 17.40 11.81 -19.85
CA GLU A 49 17.67 13.06 -20.59
C GLU A 49 16.92 14.24 -19.96
N TRP A 50 15.68 14.02 -19.53
CA TRP A 50 14.89 15.02 -18.83
C TRP A 50 14.00 14.42 -17.74
N TRP A 51 13.49 15.27 -16.84
CA TRP A 51 12.61 14.88 -15.73
C TRP A 51 11.31 14.19 -16.16
N THR A 52 10.92 14.33 -17.42
CA THR A 52 9.81 13.56 -18.01
C THR A 52 10.03 12.06 -17.94
N GLU A 53 11.28 11.63 -17.94
CA GLU A 53 11.69 10.23 -17.93
C GLU A 53 12.31 9.85 -16.57
N LEU A 54 11.99 10.59 -15.50
CA LEU A 54 12.48 10.35 -14.13
C LEU A 54 12.35 8.89 -13.69
N TRP A 55 11.30 8.21 -14.14
CA TRP A 55 11.04 6.80 -13.84
C TRP A 55 12.16 5.85 -14.32
N LEU A 56 12.97 6.24 -15.32
CA LEU A 56 14.15 5.47 -15.75
C LEU A 56 15.19 5.36 -14.63
N ASN A 57 15.24 6.34 -13.73
CA ASN A 57 16.06 6.26 -12.53
C ASN A 57 15.26 5.59 -11.41
N GLU A 58 14.13 6.18 -11.04
CA GLU A 58 13.44 5.83 -9.79
C GLU A 58 12.66 4.51 -9.86
N GLY A 59 12.06 4.21 -11.01
CA GLY A 59 11.41 2.92 -11.26
C GLY A 59 12.42 1.78 -11.30
N PHE A 60 13.58 1.98 -11.93
CA PHE A 60 14.65 0.98 -11.96
C PHE A 60 15.32 0.79 -10.61
N ALA A 61 15.65 1.87 -9.90
CA ALA A 61 16.18 1.76 -8.55
C ALA A 61 15.22 0.99 -7.65
N ARG A 62 13.91 1.30 -7.74
CA ARG A 62 12.85 0.60 -7.01
C ARG A 62 12.70 -0.87 -7.43
N PHE A 63 12.90 -1.21 -8.70
CA PHE A 63 12.89 -2.60 -9.17
C PHE A 63 14.13 -3.36 -8.68
N MET A 64 15.32 -2.78 -8.86
CA MET A 64 16.60 -3.39 -8.53
C MET A 64 16.82 -3.56 -7.02
N GLU A 65 16.24 -2.71 -6.17
CA GLU A 65 16.26 -2.96 -4.72
C GLU A 65 15.56 -4.28 -4.37
N HIS A 66 14.48 -4.66 -5.06
CA HIS A 66 13.77 -5.90 -4.79
C HIS A 66 14.55 -7.10 -5.31
N GLU A 67 15.17 -7.00 -6.49
CA GLU A 67 16.07 -8.01 -7.03
C GLU A 67 17.27 -8.26 -6.09
N ALA A 68 17.95 -7.19 -5.67
CA ALA A 68 19.09 -7.29 -4.77
C ALA A 68 18.70 -7.88 -3.40
N MET A 69 17.58 -7.41 -2.82
CA MET A 69 17.11 -7.94 -1.55
C MET A 69 16.61 -9.38 -1.65
N HIS A 70 16.03 -9.79 -2.78
CA HIS A 70 15.63 -11.17 -3.00
C HIS A 70 16.82 -12.14 -2.97
N ASP A 71 17.96 -11.71 -3.53
CA ASP A 71 19.22 -12.47 -3.51
C ASP A 71 19.89 -12.46 -2.12
N ILE A 72 19.98 -11.29 -1.47
CA ILE A 72 20.65 -11.13 -0.17
C ILE A 72 19.83 -11.73 0.98
N PHE A 73 18.50 -11.59 0.94
CA PHE A 73 17.58 -12.00 1.99
C PHE A 73 16.42 -12.85 1.43
N PRO A 74 16.68 -14.03 0.85
CA PRO A 74 15.65 -14.86 0.23
C PRO A 74 14.52 -15.24 1.18
N GLN A 75 14.81 -15.37 2.48
CA GLN A 75 13.84 -15.67 3.52
C GLN A 75 12.81 -14.56 3.79
N TRP A 76 12.97 -13.35 3.22
CA TRP A 76 12.04 -12.23 3.41
C TRP A 76 10.88 -12.22 2.40
N ASN A 77 10.84 -13.12 1.41
CA ASN A 77 9.78 -13.19 0.41
C ASN A 77 9.51 -11.82 -0.25
N VAL A 78 10.57 -11.14 -0.68
CA VAL A 78 10.57 -9.75 -1.17
C VAL A 78 9.54 -9.51 -2.28
N TRP A 79 9.41 -10.43 -3.23
CA TRP A 79 8.44 -10.31 -4.33
C TRP A 79 6.98 -10.43 -3.90
N ALA A 80 6.70 -11.20 -2.86
CA ALA A 80 5.36 -11.27 -2.32
C ALA A 80 5.02 -9.96 -1.56
N ASN A 81 5.98 -9.37 -0.84
CA ASN A 81 5.84 -8.01 -0.28
C ASN A 81 5.65 -6.94 -1.37
N PHE A 82 6.34 -7.06 -2.51
CA PHE A 82 6.17 -6.16 -3.66
C PHE A 82 4.72 -6.19 -4.16
N VAL A 83 4.12 -7.37 -4.30
CA VAL A 83 2.72 -7.52 -4.75
C VAL A 83 1.72 -6.96 -3.73
N GLN A 84 2.00 -7.09 -2.44
CA GLN A 84 1.13 -6.56 -1.38
C GLN A 84 1.04 -5.05 -1.34
N ASP A 85 2.06 -4.35 -1.82
CA ASP A 85 2.12 -2.91 -1.81
C ASP A 85 1.00 -2.28 -2.69
N PRO A 86 -0.06 -1.74 -2.08
CA PRO A 86 -1.24 -1.32 -2.83
C PRO A 86 -1.08 0.11 -3.34
N LEU A 87 0.02 0.81 -3.04
CA LEU A 87 0.10 2.26 -3.23
C LEU A 87 0.04 2.65 -4.71
N ALA A 88 0.72 1.91 -5.59
CA ALA A 88 0.65 2.16 -7.03
C ALA A 88 -0.78 2.01 -7.55
N LEU A 89 -1.47 0.91 -7.22
CA LEU A 89 -2.86 0.69 -7.61
C LEU A 89 -3.80 1.73 -6.99
N THR A 90 -3.58 2.11 -5.74
CA THR A 90 -4.44 3.09 -5.03
C THR A 90 -4.34 4.47 -5.66
N LYS A 91 -3.11 4.93 -5.94
CA LYS A 91 -2.88 6.25 -6.54
C LYS A 91 -3.28 6.27 -8.00
N ASP A 92 -2.98 5.21 -8.73
CA ASP A 92 -3.23 5.19 -10.17
C ASP A 92 -4.70 4.91 -10.54
N ALA A 93 -5.50 4.42 -9.58
CA ALA A 93 -6.95 4.31 -9.73
C ALA A 93 -7.68 5.66 -9.55
N MET A 94 -6.99 6.73 -9.13
CA MET A 94 -7.56 8.06 -8.96
C MET A 94 -7.70 8.80 -10.30
N ALA A 95 -8.71 9.64 -10.40
CA ALA A 95 -8.87 10.57 -11.52
C ALA A 95 -7.75 11.62 -11.55
N SER A 96 -7.25 12.03 -10.37
CA SER A 96 -6.10 12.93 -10.20
C SER A 96 -4.72 12.31 -10.47
N SER A 97 -4.65 11.03 -10.87
CA SER A 97 -3.39 10.39 -11.29
C SER A 97 -2.84 10.97 -12.60
N HIS A 98 -1.63 10.56 -12.98
CA HIS A 98 -0.98 10.92 -14.24
C HIS A 98 -0.25 9.71 -14.87
N PRO A 99 0.19 9.81 -16.14
CA PRO A 99 1.03 8.80 -16.76
C PRO A 99 2.41 8.71 -16.10
N ILE A 100 3.14 7.62 -16.28
CA ILE A 100 4.52 7.52 -15.78
C ILE A 100 5.39 8.65 -16.38
N GLU A 101 5.23 8.92 -17.68
CA GLU A 101 5.88 10.04 -18.34
C GLU A 101 5.08 11.32 -18.17
N VAL A 102 5.65 12.27 -17.43
CA VAL A 102 5.03 13.59 -17.19
C VAL A 102 5.82 14.65 -17.92
N VAL A 103 5.19 15.42 -18.79
CA VAL A 103 5.88 16.57 -19.40
C VAL A 103 6.13 17.62 -18.32
N VAL A 104 7.41 17.85 -17.98
CA VAL A 104 7.82 18.83 -16.97
C VAL A 104 8.28 20.08 -17.68
N HIS A 105 7.59 21.20 -17.46
CA HIS A 105 7.86 22.47 -18.13
C HIS A 105 8.73 23.41 -17.28
N HIS A 106 8.53 23.40 -15.96
CA HIS A 106 9.25 24.27 -15.02
C HIS A 106 9.87 23.48 -13.86
N PRO A 107 11.06 23.86 -13.33
CA PRO A 107 11.68 23.14 -12.22
C PRO A 107 10.83 22.99 -10.95
N ASP A 108 9.91 23.93 -10.69
CA ASP A 108 9.02 23.86 -9.52
C ASP A 108 8.02 22.69 -9.58
N GLU A 109 7.83 22.09 -10.76
CA GLU A 109 6.96 20.93 -10.98
C GLU A 109 7.69 19.60 -10.69
N ILE A 110 9.03 19.60 -10.71
CA ILE A 110 9.86 18.40 -10.62
C ILE A 110 9.52 17.61 -9.36
N ASP A 111 9.44 18.29 -8.23
CA ASP A 111 9.18 17.63 -6.94
C ASP A 111 7.79 16.99 -6.84
N GLN A 112 6.84 17.37 -7.71
CA GLN A 112 5.53 16.74 -7.75
C GLN A 112 5.53 15.43 -8.55
N VAL A 113 6.53 15.20 -9.41
CA VAL A 113 6.67 13.95 -10.19
C VAL A 113 7.57 12.92 -9.49
N PHE A 114 8.25 13.30 -8.41
CA PHE A 114 8.88 12.40 -7.45
C PHE A 114 7.83 11.73 -6.54
N ASP A 115 7.00 10.87 -7.14
CA ASP A 115 5.79 10.38 -6.51
C ASP A 115 5.63 8.84 -6.60
N VAL A 116 4.49 8.35 -6.14
CA VAL A 116 4.21 6.89 -6.15
C VAL A 116 4.22 6.32 -7.58
N ILE A 117 3.85 7.09 -8.59
CA ILE A 117 3.75 6.63 -9.97
C ILE A 117 5.16 6.41 -10.55
N ALA A 118 6.06 7.39 -10.45
CA ALA A 118 7.42 7.26 -10.97
C ALA A 118 8.20 6.08 -10.35
N TYR A 119 8.00 5.84 -9.05
CA TYR A 119 8.70 4.79 -8.31
C TYR A 119 7.99 3.42 -8.43
N ARG A 120 6.77 3.32 -7.91
CA ARG A 120 6.09 2.02 -7.67
C ARG A 120 5.37 1.50 -8.91
N LYS A 121 4.68 2.37 -9.67
CA LYS A 121 4.12 1.97 -10.97
C LYS A 121 5.25 1.70 -11.97
N GLY A 122 6.27 2.56 -12.02
CA GLY A 122 7.50 2.35 -12.80
C GLY A 122 8.11 0.96 -12.57
N ALA A 123 8.41 0.62 -11.31
CA ALA A 123 8.96 -0.70 -10.96
C ALA A 123 8.01 -1.87 -11.32
N SER A 124 6.70 -1.67 -11.20
CA SER A 124 5.70 -2.70 -11.55
C SER A 124 5.66 -2.98 -13.06
N VAL A 125 5.77 -1.94 -13.88
CA VAL A 125 5.86 -2.07 -15.34
C VAL A 125 7.18 -2.73 -15.74
N ILE A 126 8.30 -2.38 -15.10
CA ILE A 126 9.60 -3.03 -15.32
C ILE A 126 9.53 -4.52 -14.97
N ARG A 127 8.97 -4.87 -13.81
CA ARG A 127 8.78 -6.26 -13.40
C ARG A 127 7.90 -7.03 -14.38
N MET A 128 6.80 -6.44 -14.85
CA MET A 128 5.93 -7.04 -15.85
C MET A 128 6.67 -7.33 -17.15
N LEU A 129 7.48 -6.38 -17.63
CA LEU A 129 8.33 -6.56 -18.80
C LEU A 129 9.39 -7.64 -18.60
N ALA A 130 10.09 -7.63 -17.47
CA ALA A 130 11.12 -8.63 -17.15
C ALA A 130 10.56 -10.06 -17.15
N ASN A 131 9.40 -10.26 -16.52
CA ASN A 131 8.73 -11.56 -16.50
C ASN A 131 8.21 -11.98 -17.87
N PHE A 132 7.66 -11.05 -18.66
CA PHE A 132 7.14 -11.35 -19.99
C PHE A 132 8.26 -11.67 -21.00
N VAL A 133 9.37 -10.92 -20.96
CA VAL A 133 10.55 -11.13 -21.81
C VAL A 133 11.35 -12.38 -21.39
N GLY A 134 11.34 -12.69 -20.10
CA GLY A 134 12.22 -13.65 -19.46
C GLY A 134 13.52 -12.99 -18.95
N ASN A 135 13.86 -13.25 -17.68
CA ASN A 135 14.93 -12.55 -16.97
C ASN A 135 16.29 -12.55 -17.69
N ASP A 136 16.70 -13.66 -18.29
CA ASP A 136 18.00 -13.75 -18.99
C ASP A 136 18.10 -12.73 -20.13
N LYS A 137 17.08 -12.67 -20.99
CA LYS A 137 17.02 -11.74 -22.12
C LYS A 137 16.85 -10.30 -21.64
N PHE A 138 16.03 -10.11 -20.61
CA PHE A 138 15.83 -8.80 -19.99
C PHE A 138 17.16 -8.22 -19.50
N TYR A 139 17.94 -8.98 -18.72
CA TYR A 139 19.22 -8.52 -18.18
C TYR A 139 20.29 -8.30 -19.26
N VAL A 140 20.29 -9.08 -20.35
CA VAL A 140 21.14 -8.77 -21.52
C VAL A 140 20.77 -7.41 -22.12
N GLY A 141 19.47 -7.12 -22.27
CA GLY A 141 19.01 -5.82 -22.76
C GLY A 141 19.41 -4.67 -21.84
N ILE A 142 19.22 -4.83 -20.52
CA ILE A 142 19.63 -3.84 -19.51
C ILE A 142 21.16 -3.62 -19.51
N HIS A 143 21.95 -4.69 -19.60
CA HIS A 143 23.40 -4.57 -19.72
C HIS A 143 23.80 -3.75 -20.95
N ASN A 144 23.24 -4.09 -22.12
CA ASN A 144 23.53 -3.38 -23.36
C ASN A 144 23.12 -1.91 -23.30
N TYR A 145 21.98 -1.60 -22.68
CA TYR A 145 21.53 -0.24 -22.40
C TYR A 145 22.55 0.52 -21.54
N LEU A 146 22.92 -0.02 -20.38
CA LEU A 146 23.86 0.62 -19.46
C LEU A 146 25.23 0.85 -20.10
N VAL A 147 25.76 -0.11 -20.86
CA VAL A 147 27.04 0.02 -21.57
C VAL A 147 26.97 1.10 -22.66
N LYS A 148 25.88 1.12 -23.44
CA LYS A 148 25.73 2.07 -24.55
C LYS A 148 25.62 3.52 -24.08
N PHE A 149 24.92 3.76 -22.97
CA PHE A 149 24.64 5.10 -22.45
C PHE A 149 25.51 5.50 -21.25
N ALA A 150 26.52 4.70 -20.92
CA ALA A 150 27.44 4.98 -19.82
C ALA A 150 28.02 6.39 -19.89
N TYR A 151 27.94 7.12 -18.76
CA TYR A 151 28.35 8.52 -18.59
C TYR A 151 27.59 9.51 -19.49
N GLY A 152 26.38 9.15 -19.90
CA GLY A 152 25.52 9.96 -20.74
C GLY A 152 24.06 9.88 -20.33
N ASN A 153 23.20 10.36 -21.23
CA ASN A 153 21.77 10.42 -21.02
C ASN A 153 21.03 9.44 -21.92
N ALA A 154 19.83 9.03 -21.50
CA ALA A 154 18.97 8.15 -22.27
C ALA A 154 17.49 8.54 -22.16
N LYS A 155 16.73 8.18 -23.19
CA LYS A 155 15.27 8.33 -23.25
C LYS A 155 14.57 7.01 -23.00
N THR A 156 13.27 7.07 -22.71
CA THR A 156 12.46 5.85 -22.57
C THR A 156 12.54 4.95 -23.81
N ILE A 157 12.53 5.54 -25.01
CA ILE A 157 12.62 4.78 -26.26
C ILE A 157 13.95 4.02 -26.42
N ASP A 158 15.04 4.51 -25.83
CA ASP A 158 16.34 3.85 -25.88
C ASP A 158 16.36 2.55 -25.09
N LEU A 159 15.66 2.51 -23.95
CA LEU A 159 15.44 1.31 -23.16
C LEU A 159 14.65 0.27 -23.96
N TRP A 160 13.56 0.68 -24.61
CA TRP A 160 12.74 -0.22 -25.41
C TRP A 160 13.55 -0.88 -26.53
N HIS A 161 14.28 -0.08 -27.31
CA HIS A 161 15.13 -0.61 -28.37
C HIS A 161 16.17 -1.61 -27.85
N ALA A 162 16.74 -1.38 -26.66
CA ALA A 162 17.70 -2.31 -26.06
C ALA A 162 17.05 -3.64 -25.65
N LEU A 163 15.85 -3.60 -25.07
CA LEU A 163 15.10 -4.79 -24.68
C LEU A 163 14.58 -5.57 -25.90
N GLU A 164 14.10 -4.89 -26.94
CA GLU A 164 13.67 -5.53 -28.20
C GLU A 164 14.86 -6.22 -28.89
N ALA A 165 16.01 -5.55 -28.98
CA ALA A 165 17.21 -6.11 -29.59
C ALA A 165 17.71 -7.38 -28.86
N ALA A 166 17.59 -7.43 -27.53
CA ALA A 166 17.98 -8.59 -26.74
C ALA A 166 16.94 -9.73 -26.76
N SER A 167 15.65 -9.38 -26.81
CA SER A 167 14.57 -10.36 -26.68
C SER A 167 14.09 -10.96 -28.00
N GLY A 168 14.16 -10.16 -29.08
CA GLY A 168 13.53 -10.45 -30.38
C GLY A 168 12.01 -10.22 -30.38
N LEU A 169 11.44 -9.60 -29.35
CA LEU A 169 10.01 -9.29 -29.23
C LEU A 169 9.75 -7.84 -29.64
N GLU A 170 8.57 -7.56 -30.18
CA GLU A 170 8.07 -6.19 -30.37
C GLU A 170 7.43 -5.73 -29.05
N LEU A 171 8.13 -4.87 -28.31
CA LEU A 171 7.76 -4.42 -26.96
C LEU A 171 7.43 -2.94 -26.90
N THR A 172 7.92 -2.15 -27.85
CA THR A 172 7.80 -0.68 -27.84
C THR A 172 6.34 -0.25 -27.81
N SER A 173 5.46 -0.83 -28.63
CA SER A 173 4.03 -0.49 -28.62
C SER A 173 3.40 -0.81 -27.26
N MET A 174 3.71 -2.00 -26.73
CA MET A 174 3.18 -2.44 -25.46
C MET A 174 3.62 -1.52 -24.34
N ALA A 175 4.93 -1.33 -24.19
CA ALA A 175 5.53 -0.52 -23.15
C ALA A 175 5.11 0.95 -23.22
N HIS A 176 4.87 1.48 -24.43
CA HIS A 176 4.32 2.82 -24.64
C HIS A 176 2.93 2.98 -24.01
N THR A 177 2.03 1.99 -24.16
CA THR A 177 0.69 2.07 -23.54
C THR A 177 0.73 2.12 -22.00
N TRP A 178 1.78 1.55 -21.37
CA TRP A 178 1.93 1.52 -19.92
C TRP A 178 2.61 2.77 -19.34
N THR A 179 3.40 3.48 -20.14
CA THR A 179 4.18 4.65 -19.69
C THR A 179 3.50 5.98 -19.99
N THR A 180 2.78 6.06 -21.10
CA THR A 180 2.18 7.33 -21.59
C THR A 180 0.70 7.49 -21.25
N GLN A 181 0.07 6.48 -20.63
CA GLN A 181 -1.34 6.53 -20.24
C GLN A 181 -1.49 6.52 -18.72
N THR A 182 -2.44 7.31 -18.21
CA THR A 182 -2.83 7.32 -16.80
C THR A 182 -3.67 6.10 -16.44
N GLY A 183 -3.46 5.54 -15.25
CA GLY A 183 -4.24 4.41 -14.76
C GLY A 183 -3.74 3.06 -15.24
N PHE A 184 -4.55 2.04 -14.94
CA PHE A 184 -4.33 0.65 -15.31
C PHE A 184 -5.67 -0.04 -15.60
N PRO A 185 -5.66 -1.18 -16.33
CA PRO A 185 -6.89 -1.89 -16.65
C PRO A 185 -7.35 -2.81 -15.51
N VAL A 186 -8.67 -2.98 -15.43
CA VAL A 186 -9.29 -4.19 -14.89
C VAL A 186 -9.63 -5.14 -16.04
N VAL A 187 -9.19 -6.39 -15.93
CA VAL A 187 -9.52 -7.48 -16.85
C VAL A 187 -10.69 -8.27 -16.27
N ASN A 188 -11.83 -8.28 -16.96
CA ASN A 188 -12.99 -9.08 -16.57
C ASN A 188 -12.98 -10.41 -17.32
N VAL A 189 -13.12 -11.51 -16.58
CA VAL A 189 -13.08 -12.89 -17.08
C VAL A 189 -14.44 -13.54 -16.88
N THR A 190 -15.02 -14.05 -17.96
CA THR A 190 -16.26 -14.83 -17.95
C THR A 190 -16.08 -16.13 -18.71
N LYS A 191 -16.93 -17.14 -18.43
CA LYS A 191 -16.95 -18.36 -19.24
C LYS A 191 -17.68 -18.10 -20.56
N ALA A 192 -17.07 -18.52 -21.65
CA ALA A 192 -17.70 -18.54 -22.97
C ALA A 192 -18.52 -19.82 -23.17
N ALA A 193 -19.47 -19.79 -24.11
CA ALA A 193 -20.38 -20.91 -24.38
C ALA A 193 -19.66 -22.17 -24.91
N ASN A 194 -18.50 -21.99 -25.55
CA ASN A 194 -17.66 -23.08 -26.08
C ASN A 194 -16.70 -23.67 -25.02
N GLY A 195 -16.74 -23.19 -23.76
CA GLY A 195 -15.88 -23.64 -22.68
C GLY A 195 -14.55 -22.88 -22.55
N SER A 196 -14.25 -21.91 -23.42
CA SER A 196 -13.12 -20.99 -23.25
C SER A 196 -13.47 -19.86 -22.27
N TYR A 197 -12.55 -18.91 -22.08
CA TYR A 197 -12.77 -17.75 -21.24
C TYR A 197 -12.75 -16.48 -22.09
N GLN A 198 -13.81 -15.68 -21.96
CA GLN A 198 -13.91 -14.38 -22.62
C GLN A 198 -13.34 -13.31 -21.69
N LEU A 199 -12.41 -12.51 -22.21
CA LEU A 199 -11.76 -11.41 -21.51
C LEU A 199 -12.21 -10.07 -22.12
N THR A 200 -12.46 -9.09 -21.24
CA THR A 200 -12.70 -7.68 -21.59
C THR A 200 -11.89 -6.78 -20.66
N GLN A 201 -11.44 -5.63 -21.17
CA GLN A 201 -10.65 -4.67 -20.38
C GLN A 201 -11.30 -3.29 -20.35
N SER A 202 -11.07 -2.57 -19.25
CA SER A 202 -11.40 -1.15 -19.11
C SER A 202 -10.51 -0.53 -18.06
N ARG A 203 -10.26 0.80 -18.13
CA ARG A 203 -9.60 1.52 -17.04
C ARG A 203 -10.33 1.32 -15.72
N PHE A 204 -9.58 1.06 -14.66
CA PHE A 204 -10.10 0.94 -13.30
C PHE A 204 -10.11 2.31 -12.60
N PHE A 205 -11.22 2.65 -11.96
CA PHE A 205 -11.37 3.85 -11.14
C PHE A 205 -11.79 3.49 -9.72
N ALA A 206 -11.17 4.12 -8.73
CA ALA A 206 -11.43 3.82 -7.32
C ALA A 206 -12.85 4.20 -6.85
N ASP A 207 -13.47 5.19 -7.48
CA ASP A 207 -14.84 5.65 -7.20
C ASP A 207 -15.91 4.83 -7.95
N GLY A 208 -15.52 3.87 -8.79
CA GLY A 208 -16.43 3.04 -9.58
C GLY A 208 -16.98 3.73 -10.84
N THR A 209 -16.48 4.92 -11.18
CA THR A 209 -16.79 5.54 -12.47
C THR A 209 -16.28 4.69 -13.63
N ARG A 210 -16.87 4.88 -14.81
CA ARG A 210 -16.51 4.15 -16.03
C ARG A 210 -16.00 5.11 -17.08
N ASP A 211 -14.93 4.68 -17.76
CA ASP A 211 -14.42 5.38 -18.94
C ASP A 211 -15.49 5.35 -20.05
N SER A 212 -16.24 6.44 -20.14
CA SER A 212 -17.45 6.59 -20.98
C SER A 212 -17.23 7.59 -22.12
N GLY A 213 -15.99 8.04 -22.32
CA GLY A 213 -15.60 8.92 -23.42
C GLY A 213 -15.39 8.18 -24.75
N PRO A 214 -15.31 8.91 -25.89
CA PRO A 214 -15.03 8.34 -27.21
C PRO A 214 -13.61 7.76 -27.33
N ASN A 215 -12.66 8.21 -26.51
CA ASN A 215 -11.28 7.75 -26.47
C ASN A 215 -11.06 6.90 -25.21
N LYS A 216 -11.58 5.67 -25.19
CA LYS A 216 -11.36 4.75 -24.06
C LYS A 216 -9.87 4.44 -23.93
N THR A 217 -9.37 4.50 -22.71
CA THR A 217 -8.00 4.11 -22.40
C THR A 217 -7.90 2.58 -22.44
N VAL A 218 -7.01 2.05 -23.27
CA VAL A 218 -6.78 0.61 -23.46
C VAL A 218 -5.30 0.31 -23.41
N TRP A 219 -4.92 -0.88 -22.97
CA TRP A 219 -3.54 -1.31 -22.83
C TRP A 219 -3.27 -2.54 -23.67
N ASP A 220 -2.03 -2.65 -24.14
CA ASP A 220 -1.48 -3.90 -24.63
C ASP A 220 -1.10 -4.74 -23.40
N VAL A 221 -1.88 -5.78 -23.10
CA VAL A 221 -1.76 -6.54 -21.85
C VAL A 221 -0.98 -7.84 -22.08
N PRO A 222 0.21 -8.03 -21.48
CA PRO A 222 0.89 -9.32 -21.48
C PRO A 222 0.15 -10.29 -20.55
N LEU A 223 -0.68 -11.16 -21.13
CA LEU A 223 -1.55 -12.04 -20.37
C LEU A 223 -0.80 -13.29 -19.92
N THR A 224 -0.86 -13.56 -18.62
CA THR A 224 -0.46 -14.84 -18.02
C THR A 224 -1.62 -15.50 -17.29
N TYR A 225 -1.56 -16.82 -17.10
CA TYR A 225 -2.57 -17.55 -16.34
C TYR A 225 -2.00 -18.83 -15.71
N VAL A 226 -2.71 -19.38 -14.75
CA VAL A 226 -2.48 -20.69 -14.11
C VAL A 226 -3.82 -21.39 -13.93
N THR A 227 -3.84 -22.71 -14.06
CA THR A 227 -5.01 -23.60 -13.92
C THR A 227 -4.67 -24.79 -13.01
N SER A 228 -5.67 -25.60 -12.63
CA SER A 228 -5.44 -26.81 -11.83
C SER A 228 -4.57 -27.86 -12.52
N ALA A 229 -4.56 -27.94 -13.85
CA ALA A 229 -3.69 -28.86 -14.57
C ALA A 229 -2.29 -28.28 -14.86
N SER A 230 -2.11 -26.96 -14.75
CA SER A 230 -0.84 -26.32 -15.10
C SER A 230 0.18 -26.47 -13.96
N GLY A 231 1.41 -26.87 -14.27
CA GLY A 231 2.52 -26.95 -13.31
C GLY A 231 3.19 -25.60 -12.98
N GLY A 232 2.54 -24.48 -13.31
CA GLY A 232 3.08 -23.12 -13.15
C GLY A 232 2.52 -22.13 -14.18
N PRO A 233 2.98 -20.85 -14.12
CA PRO A 233 2.50 -19.78 -15.00
C PRO A 233 2.63 -20.11 -16.49
N GLN A 234 1.57 -19.82 -17.25
CA GLN A 234 1.50 -19.93 -18.70
C GLN A 234 1.35 -18.54 -19.32
N SER A 235 1.90 -18.32 -20.51
CA SER A 235 1.74 -17.08 -21.27
C SER A 235 0.69 -17.26 -22.37
N ALA A 236 -0.23 -16.30 -22.48
CA ALA A 236 -1.22 -16.20 -23.55
C ALA A 236 -0.83 -15.14 -24.61
N GLY A 237 0.36 -14.55 -24.50
CA GLY A 237 0.84 -13.49 -25.40
C GLY A 237 0.40 -12.09 -24.99
N ILE A 238 0.66 -11.12 -25.87
CA ILE A 238 0.23 -9.72 -25.69
C ILE A 238 -1.16 -9.58 -26.30
N TRP A 239 -2.14 -9.26 -25.48
CA TRP A 239 -3.48 -8.86 -25.93
C TRP A 239 -3.45 -7.38 -26.34
N PRO A 240 -3.59 -7.04 -27.64
CA PRO A 240 -3.53 -5.66 -28.09
C PRO A 240 -4.73 -4.85 -27.60
N GLY A 241 -4.50 -3.63 -27.13
CA GLY A 241 -5.54 -2.78 -26.54
C GLY A 241 -6.67 -2.40 -27.51
N HIS A 242 -6.40 -2.37 -28.82
CA HIS A 242 -7.42 -2.12 -29.83
C HIS A 242 -8.39 -3.29 -30.03
N CYS A 243 -8.06 -4.48 -29.53
CA CYS A 243 -8.97 -5.61 -29.45
C CYS A 243 -9.82 -5.49 -28.18
N ALA A 244 -11.08 -5.08 -28.33
CA ALA A 244 -11.99 -4.89 -27.18
C ALA A 244 -12.21 -6.17 -26.35
N GLU A 245 -12.09 -7.33 -27.00
CA GLU A 245 -12.35 -8.66 -26.47
C GLU A 245 -11.20 -9.60 -26.85
N TRP A 246 -10.87 -10.52 -25.94
CA TRP A 246 -9.89 -11.58 -26.17
C TRP A 246 -10.43 -12.92 -25.69
N GLU A 247 -10.26 -13.95 -26.52
CA GLU A 247 -10.62 -15.31 -26.16
C GLU A 247 -9.38 -16.04 -25.61
N LEU A 248 -9.42 -16.36 -24.31
CA LEU A 248 -8.41 -17.20 -23.67
C LEU A 248 -8.81 -18.67 -23.81
N ALA A 249 -8.19 -19.35 -24.77
CA ALA A 249 -8.34 -20.79 -24.96
C ALA A 249 -7.43 -21.53 -23.97
N ILE A 250 -8.04 -22.30 -23.05
CA ILE A 250 -7.31 -23.18 -22.14
C ILE A 250 -7.23 -24.58 -22.76
N PRO A 251 -6.04 -25.20 -22.87
CA PRO A 251 -5.87 -26.46 -23.59
C PRO A 251 -6.63 -27.67 -23.04
N SER A 252 -7.03 -27.67 -21.76
CA SER A 252 -7.65 -28.82 -21.10
C SER A 252 -9.10 -28.58 -20.68
N SER A 253 -9.99 -29.52 -21.00
CA SER A 253 -11.39 -29.54 -20.52
C SER A 253 -11.54 -30.06 -19.09
N SER A 254 -10.44 -30.49 -18.44
CA SER A 254 -10.43 -30.98 -17.06
C SER A 254 -10.12 -29.91 -16.02
N ASP A 255 -9.82 -28.68 -16.43
CA ASP A 255 -9.47 -27.59 -15.51
C ASP A 255 -10.70 -27.15 -14.70
N SER A 256 -10.59 -27.29 -13.38
CA SER A 256 -11.64 -26.91 -12.43
C SER A 256 -11.68 -25.41 -12.13
N TRP A 257 -10.57 -24.71 -12.36
CA TRP A 257 -10.42 -23.27 -12.12
C TRP A 257 -9.34 -22.66 -13.02
N VAL A 258 -9.42 -21.34 -13.21
CA VAL A 258 -8.37 -20.53 -13.86
C VAL A 258 -8.11 -19.27 -13.03
N LYS A 259 -6.84 -18.93 -12.87
CA LYS A 259 -6.36 -17.66 -12.31
C LYS A 259 -5.54 -16.94 -13.38
N VAL A 260 -6.07 -15.84 -13.90
CA VAL A 260 -5.37 -14.91 -14.81
C VAL A 260 -4.44 -13.99 -14.00
N ASN A 261 -3.37 -13.51 -14.62
CA ASN A 261 -2.28 -12.77 -14.00
C ASN A 261 -1.53 -13.62 -12.95
N ALA A 262 -0.97 -14.74 -13.40
CA ALA A 262 -0.26 -15.67 -12.51
C ALA A 262 0.90 -14.97 -11.80
N LEU A 263 1.06 -15.23 -10.50
CA LEU A 263 2.03 -14.57 -9.61
C LEU A 263 1.95 -13.02 -9.62
N GLN A 264 0.81 -12.47 -10.03
CA GLN A 264 0.55 -11.03 -10.15
C GLN A 264 1.67 -10.30 -10.92
N GLN A 265 2.21 -10.92 -11.97
CA GLN A 265 3.34 -10.37 -12.74
C GLN A 265 2.95 -9.11 -13.52
N GLY A 266 1.69 -8.99 -13.92
CA GLY A 266 1.16 -7.82 -14.62
C GLY A 266 0.58 -6.76 -13.68
N PHE A 267 0.71 -5.48 -14.07
CA PHE A 267 0.15 -4.34 -13.35
C PHE A 267 -1.33 -4.10 -13.73
N TYR A 268 -2.18 -5.08 -13.45
CA TYR A 268 -3.62 -4.99 -13.69
C TYR A 268 -4.40 -5.85 -12.69
N LEU A 269 -5.66 -5.46 -12.44
CA LEU A 269 -6.58 -6.22 -11.61
C LEU A 269 -7.35 -7.21 -12.46
N VAL A 270 -7.73 -8.35 -11.87
CA VAL A 270 -8.57 -9.34 -12.53
C VAL A 270 -9.87 -9.50 -11.77
N ASN A 271 -10.98 -9.29 -12.47
CA ASN A 271 -12.32 -9.59 -12.00
C ASN A 271 -12.85 -10.85 -12.67
N TYR A 272 -13.57 -11.67 -11.92
CA TYR A 272 -14.18 -12.90 -12.40
C TYR A 272 -15.70 -12.84 -12.30
N SER A 273 -16.41 -13.62 -13.09
CA SER A 273 -17.85 -13.86 -12.86
C SER A 273 -18.07 -14.52 -11.47
N PRO A 274 -19.26 -14.38 -10.85
CA PRO A 274 -19.52 -14.95 -9.52
C PRO A 274 -19.22 -16.46 -9.42
N GLU A 275 -19.52 -17.22 -10.47
CA GLU A 275 -19.22 -18.65 -10.59
C GLU A 275 -17.70 -18.94 -10.56
N LEU A 276 -16.89 -18.08 -11.16
CA LEU A 276 -15.43 -18.24 -11.22
C LEU A 276 -14.75 -17.78 -9.93
N TRP A 277 -15.23 -16.69 -9.31
CA TRP A 277 -14.84 -16.34 -7.95
C TRP A 277 -15.14 -17.49 -6.97
N LYS A 278 -16.29 -18.14 -7.11
CA LYS A 278 -16.63 -19.31 -6.29
C LYS A 278 -15.69 -20.49 -6.53
N ALA A 279 -15.33 -20.77 -7.79
CA ALA A 279 -14.42 -21.86 -8.15
C ALA A 279 -13.02 -21.67 -7.54
N LEU A 280 -12.55 -20.43 -7.42
CA LEU A 280 -11.24 -20.10 -6.82
C LEU A 280 -11.16 -20.28 -5.30
N GLN A 281 -12.29 -20.43 -4.58
CA GLN A 281 -12.27 -20.64 -3.13
C GLN A 281 -11.63 -21.99 -2.73
N GLY A 282 -11.85 -23.03 -3.55
CA GLY A 282 -11.27 -24.35 -3.34
C GLY A 282 -9.74 -24.34 -3.28
N PRO A 283 -9.05 -23.98 -4.39
CA PRO A 283 -7.58 -23.97 -4.44
C PRO A 283 -6.94 -22.93 -3.51
N VAL A 284 -7.66 -21.88 -3.10
CA VAL A 284 -7.23 -20.99 -2.02
C VAL A 284 -7.21 -21.74 -0.68
N SER A 285 -8.32 -22.38 -0.32
CA SER A 285 -8.48 -23.06 0.98
C SER A 285 -7.55 -24.27 1.13
N THR A 286 -7.36 -25.03 0.04
CA THR A 286 -6.41 -26.15 -0.01
C THR A 286 -4.96 -25.71 -0.19
N GLN A 287 -4.70 -24.40 -0.38
CA GLN A 287 -3.38 -23.82 -0.65
C GLN A 287 -2.69 -24.45 -1.88
N GLU A 288 -3.47 -24.82 -2.89
CA GLU A 288 -2.99 -25.27 -4.21
C GLU A 288 -2.42 -24.11 -5.03
N LEU A 289 -3.01 -22.92 -4.90
CA LEU A 289 -2.47 -21.69 -5.50
C LEU A 289 -1.24 -21.20 -4.72
N ASP A 290 -0.27 -20.65 -5.45
CA ASP A 290 0.90 -20.00 -4.87
C ASP A 290 0.52 -18.86 -3.91
N VAL A 291 1.34 -18.62 -2.89
CA VAL A 291 1.11 -17.57 -1.89
C VAL A 291 0.92 -16.19 -2.54
N VAL A 292 1.65 -15.88 -3.62
CA VAL A 292 1.54 -14.62 -4.35
C VAL A 292 0.18 -14.52 -5.03
N ASP A 293 -0.31 -15.59 -5.66
CA ASP A 293 -1.64 -15.59 -6.28
C ASP A 293 -2.76 -15.50 -5.24
N ARG A 294 -2.61 -16.15 -4.08
CA ARG A 294 -3.54 -16.04 -2.95
C ARG A 294 -3.62 -14.61 -2.42
N VAL A 295 -2.47 -13.95 -2.23
CA VAL A 295 -2.40 -12.53 -1.86
C VAL A 295 -3.05 -11.64 -2.94
N ALA A 296 -2.73 -11.87 -4.20
CA ALA A 296 -3.25 -11.07 -5.31
C ALA A 296 -4.78 -11.19 -5.48
N LEU A 297 -5.35 -12.36 -5.19
CA LEU A 297 -6.80 -12.58 -5.18
C LEU A 297 -7.48 -11.77 -4.06
N LEU A 298 -6.90 -11.76 -2.85
CA LEU A 298 -7.39 -10.90 -1.76
C LEU A 298 -7.32 -9.42 -2.14
N GLN A 299 -6.18 -8.97 -2.64
CA GLN A 299 -6.00 -7.58 -3.07
C GLN A 299 -7.04 -7.22 -4.14
N SER A 300 -7.17 -8.05 -5.18
CA SER A 300 -8.11 -7.81 -6.28
C SER A 300 -9.55 -7.75 -5.78
N VAL A 301 -10.03 -8.74 -5.02
CA VAL A 301 -11.44 -8.78 -4.62
C VAL A 301 -11.83 -7.58 -3.75
N PHE A 302 -10.93 -7.11 -2.87
CA PHE A 302 -11.21 -5.94 -2.03
C PHE A 302 -11.06 -4.60 -2.76
N PHE A 303 -10.15 -4.48 -3.73
CA PHE A 303 -10.11 -3.31 -4.62
C PHE A 303 -11.37 -3.22 -5.47
N LEU A 304 -11.73 -4.33 -6.11
CA LEU A 304 -12.95 -4.46 -6.92
C LEU A 304 -14.19 -4.20 -6.09
N SER A 305 -14.22 -4.64 -4.82
CA SER A 305 -15.37 -4.41 -3.96
C SER A 305 -15.54 -2.94 -3.59
N ARG A 306 -14.45 -2.24 -3.26
CA ARG A 306 -14.49 -0.80 -2.98
C ARG A 306 -14.91 0.00 -4.23
N ALA A 307 -14.44 -0.38 -5.42
CA ALA A 307 -14.89 0.25 -6.66
C ALA A 307 -16.30 -0.19 -7.13
N GLY A 308 -16.92 -1.19 -6.49
CA GLY A 308 -18.29 -1.63 -6.81
C GLY A 308 -18.42 -2.59 -7.99
N HIS A 309 -17.31 -3.18 -8.45
CA HIS A 309 -17.31 -4.27 -9.44
C HIS A 309 -17.76 -5.60 -8.83
N VAL A 310 -17.49 -5.78 -7.54
CA VAL A 310 -17.92 -6.90 -6.69
C VAL A 310 -18.58 -6.27 -5.46
N SER A 311 -19.45 -6.98 -4.72
CA SER A 311 -19.94 -6.42 -3.46
C SER A 311 -18.95 -6.64 -2.32
N ILE A 312 -18.94 -5.74 -1.33
CA ILE A 312 -18.14 -5.94 -0.10
C ILE A 312 -18.52 -7.26 0.60
N VAL A 313 -19.79 -7.66 0.55
CA VAL A 313 -20.24 -8.94 1.11
C VAL A 313 -19.57 -10.12 0.40
N ASP A 314 -19.56 -10.14 -0.94
CA ASP A 314 -18.94 -11.23 -1.70
C ASP A 314 -17.42 -11.30 -1.42
N ALA A 315 -16.76 -10.15 -1.24
CA ALA A 315 -15.35 -10.09 -0.84
C ALA A 315 -15.11 -10.68 0.57
N LEU A 316 -15.96 -10.33 1.54
CA LEU A 316 -15.89 -10.88 2.90
C LEU A 316 -16.23 -12.38 2.95
N GLU A 317 -17.12 -12.85 2.08
CA GLU A 317 -17.42 -14.27 1.94
C GLU A 317 -16.26 -15.04 1.30
N PHE A 318 -15.63 -14.46 0.26
CA PHE A 318 -14.43 -15.02 -0.34
C PHE A 318 -13.26 -15.09 0.66
N ALA A 319 -13.10 -14.06 1.50
CA ALA A 319 -12.07 -14.02 2.55
C ALA A 319 -12.16 -15.19 3.55
N GLN A 320 -13.33 -15.82 3.72
CA GLN A 320 -13.47 -17.00 4.59
C GLN A 320 -12.67 -18.22 4.10
N ALA A 321 -12.36 -18.30 2.80
CA ALA A 321 -11.52 -19.37 2.26
C ALA A 321 -10.08 -19.35 2.84
N TYR A 322 -9.66 -18.23 3.42
CA TYR A 322 -8.33 -18.04 3.99
C TYR A 322 -8.27 -18.30 5.51
N ALA A 323 -9.38 -18.69 6.15
CA ALA A 323 -9.47 -18.81 7.61
C ALA A 323 -8.44 -19.78 8.25
N LEU A 324 -7.89 -20.71 7.45
CA LEU A 324 -6.88 -21.69 7.86
C LEU A 324 -5.53 -21.49 7.15
N ASP A 325 -5.33 -20.36 6.45
CA ASP A 325 -4.05 -20.07 5.82
C ASP A 325 -2.96 -19.92 6.89
N THR A 326 -1.74 -20.32 6.54
CA THR A 326 -0.60 -20.34 7.47
C THR A 326 0.42 -19.24 7.18
N GLU A 327 0.32 -18.60 6.02
CA GLU A 327 1.28 -17.63 5.52
C GLU A 327 1.06 -16.24 6.11
N TYR A 328 2.15 -15.64 6.63
CA TYR A 328 2.13 -14.28 7.19
C TYR A 328 1.53 -13.26 6.21
N LEU A 329 1.97 -13.34 4.96
CA LEU A 329 1.63 -12.39 3.92
C LEU A 329 0.11 -12.41 3.66
N VAL A 330 -0.50 -13.59 3.54
CA VAL A 330 -1.95 -13.70 3.34
C VAL A 330 -2.74 -12.98 4.44
N TRP A 331 -2.38 -13.21 5.71
CA TRP A 331 -3.04 -12.54 6.83
C TRP A 331 -2.77 -11.04 6.89
N LYS A 332 -1.59 -10.60 6.46
CA LYS A 332 -1.27 -9.19 6.30
C LYS A 332 -2.19 -8.53 5.27
N GLU A 333 -2.32 -9.09 4.07
CA GLU A 333 -3.20 -8.56 3.01
C GLU A 333 -4.67 -8.52 3.45
N LEU A 334 -5.14 -9.60 4.09
CA LEU A 334 -6.49 -9.66 4.64
C LEU A 334 -6.72 -8.59 5.69
N SER A 335 -5.82 -8.45 6.66
CA SER A 335 -5.91 -7.46 7.73
C SER A 335 -5.87 -6.04 7.18
N ASP A 336 -4.97 -5.74 6.25
CA ASP A 336 -4.83 -4.39 5.67
C ASP A 336 -6.11 -3.96 4.95
N ASN A 337 -6.77 -4.88 4.24
CA ASN A 337 -8.07 -4.60 3.62
C ASN A 337 -9.21 -4.48 4.64
N LEU A 338 -9.24 -5.33 5.68
CA LEU A 338 -10.25 -5.22 6.75
C LEU A 338 -10.08 -3.92 7.55
N VAL A 339 -8.86 -3.42 7.73
CA VAL A 339 -8.59 -2.12 8.36
C VAL A 339 -9.24 -0.99 7.57
N GLN A 340 -9.23 -1.05 6.23
CA GLN A 340 -9.92 -0.06 5.40
C GLN A 340 -11.44 -0.13 5.59
N ILE A 341 -12.02 -1.33 5.68
CA ILE A 341 -13.45 -1.51 5.95
C ILE A 341 -13.82 -1.00 7.35
N VAL A 342 -12.99 -1.29 8.36
CA VAL A 342 -13.14 -0.72 9.70
C VAL A 342 -13.18 0.80 9.64
N ALA A 343 -12.22 1.44 8.96
CA ALA A 343 -12.16 2.90 8.87
C ALA A 343 -13.36 3.53 8.14
N LEU A 344 -14.05 2.79 7.27
CA LEU A 344 -15.26 3.26 6.60
C LEU A 344 -16.47 3.26 7.54
N PHE A 345 -16.59 2.24 8.39
CA PHE A 345 -17.83 1.90 9.10
C PHE A 345 -17.72 1.92 10.64
N ASP A 346 -16.63 2.42 11.22
CA ASP A 346 -16.38 2.48 12.67
C ASP A 346 -17.40 3.31 13.46
N ASP A 347 -18.17 4.16 12.79
CA ASP A 347 -19.24 4.99 13.36
C ASP A 347 -20.65 4.37 13.23
N GLN A 348 -20.77 3.21 12.60
CA GLN A 348 -22.06 2.58 12.34
C GLN A 348 -22.58 1.84 13.58
N VAL A 349 -23.89 1.91 13.82
CA VAL A 349 -24.53 1.25 14.96
C VAL A 349 -24.35 -0.28 14.93
N TRP A 350 -24.28 -0.86 13.73
CA TRP A 350 -24.06 -2.30 13.51
C TRP A 350 -22.57 -2.70 13.48
N PHE A 351 -21.64 -1.74 13.64
CA PHE A 351 -20.20 -2.02 13.64
C PHE A 351 -19.76 -3.11 14.65
N PRO A 352 -20.35 -3.23 15.87
CA PRO A 352 -20.05 -4.34 16.77
C PRO A 352 -20.32 -5.74 16.17
N SER A 353 -21.31 -5.87 15.27
CA SER A 353 -21.55 -7.14 14.54
C SER A 353 -20.43 -7.43 13.54
N PHE A 354 -19.89 -6.40 12.89
CA PHE A 354 -18.71 -6.55 12.02
C PHE A 354 -17.46 -6.93 12.81
N GLN A 355 -17.26 -6.33 13.99
CA GLN A 355 -16.22 -6.73 14.93
C GLN A 355 -16.37 -8.20 15.36
N ALA A 356 -17.60 -8.68 15.59
CA ALA A 356 -17.86 -10.09 15.89
C ALA A 356 -17.48 -11.03 14.73
N TYR A 357 -17.76 -10.63 13.48
CA TYR A 357 -17.30 -11.36 12.29
C TYR A 357 -15.76 -11.46 12.25
N ILE A 358 -15.04 -10.35 12.48
CA ILE A 358 -13.57 -10.34 12.49
C ILE A 358 -13.04 -11.27 13.59
N ARG A 359 -13.59 -11.21 14.81
CA ARG A 359 -13.18 -12.11 15.91
C ARG A 359 -13.36 -13.58 15.52
N ARG A 360 -14.49 -13.94 14.89
CA ARG A 360 -14.74 -15.32 14.42
C ARG A 360 -13.72 -15.75 13.36
N LEU A 361 -13.37 -14.88 12.41
CA LEU A 361 -12.42 -15.19 11.35
C LEU A 361 -10.99 -15.36 11.89
N TYR A 362 -10.60 -14.57 12.89
CA TYR A 362 -9.24 -14.55 13.45
C TYR A 362 -9.04 -15.50 14.65
N ALA A 363 -10.12 -16.02 15.24
CA ALA A 363 -10.04 -16.92 16.40
C ALA A 363 -9.16 -18.17 16.16
N PRO A 364 -9.26 -18.89 15.01
CA PRO A 364 -8.43 -20.08 14.78
C PRO A 364 -6.93 -19.78 14.74
N ILE A 365 -6.55 -18.70 14.05
CA ILE A 365 -5.14 -18.31 13.91
C ILE A 365 -4.57 -17.77 15.23
N MET A 366 -5.36 -17.02 16.00
CA MET A 366 -4.93 -16.54 17.32
C MET A 366 -4.73 -17.68 18.32
N ALA A 367 -5.61 -18.69 18.31
CA ALA A 367 -5.47 -19.87 19.16
C ALA A 367 -4.16 -20.63 18.89
N ARG A 368 -3.68 -20.60 17.63
CA ARG A 368 -2.38 -21.18 17.24
C ARG A 368 -1.19 -20.33 17.69
N LEU A 369 -1.26 -19.01 17.54
CA LEU A 369 -0.10 -18.12 17.74
C LEU A 369 0.12 -17.74 19.21
N THR A 370 -0.95 -17.54 19.97
CA THR A 370 -0.95 -17.03 21.36
C THR A 370 -0.16 -15.72 21.54
N TRP A 371 -0.06 -15.22 22.77
CA TRP A 371 0.76 -14.05 23.13
C TRP A 371 2.22 -14.39 23.50
N THR A 372 2.55 -15.68 23.55
CA THR A 372 3.84 -16.18 24.03
C THR A 372 4.75 -16.46 22.84
N HIS A 373 5.96 -15.90 22.87
CA HIS A 373 7.00 -16.27 21.91
C HIS A 373 7.52 -17.66 22.22
N LEU A 374 7.62 -18.50 21.19
CA LEU A 374 8.29 -19.78 21.27
C LEU A 374 9.73 -19.63 20.76
N ALA A 375 10.66 -20.42 21.29
CA ALA A 375 12.05 -20.43 20.82
C ALA A 375 12.17 -20.84 19.34
N THR A 376 11.15 -21.52 18.80
CA THR A 376 11.06 -21.95 17.40
C THR A 376 10.38 -20.93 16.48
N ASP A 377 9.93 -19.78 17.00
CA ASP A 377 9.25 -18.78 16.18
C ASP A 377 10.22 -18.13 15.18
N SER A 378 9.90 -18.23 13.90
CA SER A 378 10.53 -17.41 12.87
C SER A 378 10.12 -15.94 12.99
N ASP A 379 10.90 -15.02 12.42
CA ASP A 379 10.54 -13.59 12.41
C ASP A 379 9.21 -13.33 11.71
N LEU A 380 8.86 -14.11 10.68
CA LEU A 380 7.55 -14.06 10.04
C LEU A 380 6.43 -14.51 10.97
N THR A 381 6.67 -15.50 11.83
CA THR A 381 5.69 -15.94 12.84
C THR A 381 5.43 -14.86 13.88
N LYS A 382 6.49 -14.16 14.32
CA LYS A 382 6.36 -13.01 15.24
C LYS A 382 5.54 -11.88 14.61
N GLN A 383 5.80 -11.57 13.33
CA GLN A 383 5.04 -10.56 12.59
C GLN A 383 3.58 -10.96 12.36
N LEU A 384 3.32 -12.24 12.05
CA LEU A 384 1.96 -12.75 11.93
C LEU A 384 1.20 -12.63 13.24
N ARG A 385 1.82 -12.98 14.37
CA ARG A 385 1.23 -12.80 15.70
C ARG A 385 0.86 -11.34 15.96
N ARG A 386 1.78 -10.42 15.67
CA ARG A 386 1.54 -8.99 15.80
C ARG A 386 0.33 -8.54 14.96
N GLN A 387 0.28 -8.94 13.68
CA GLN A 387 -0.79 -8.58 12.77
C GLN A 387 -2.16 -9.09 13.27
N VAL A 388 -2.23 -10.34 13.71
CA VAL A 388 -3.45 -10.96 14.26
C VAL A 388 -3.91 -10.25 15.53
N ILE A 389 -3.00 -9.96 16.47
CA ILE A 389 -3.32 -9.22 17.70
C ILE A 389 -3.83 -7.81 17.37
N GLY A 390 -3.16 -7.11 16.46
CA GLY A 390 -3.57 -5.76 16.04
C GLY A 390 -4.96 -5.74 15.41
N MET A 391 -5.34 -6.79 14.67
CA MET A 391 -6.67 -6.91 14.08
C MET A 391 -7.74 -7.28 15.11
N LEU A 392 -7.47 -8.24 16.00
CA LEU A 392 -8.38 -8.60 17.10
C LEU A 392 -8.62 -7.43 18.05
N GLY A 393 -7.61 -6.60 18.27
CA GLY A 393 -7.75 -5.37 19.01
C GLY A 393 -8.72 -4.37 18.37
N ARG A 394 -8.66 -4.20 17.04
CA ARG A 394 -9.66 -3.41 16.28
C ARG A 394 -11.06 -4.05 16.30
N ALA A 395 -11.11 -5.37 16.46
CA ALA A 395 -12.33 -6.14 16.62
C ALA A 395 -12.87 -6.15 18.07
N ASN A 396 -12.31 -5.31 18.95
CA ASN A 396 -12.70 -5.19 20.34
C ASN A 396 -12.75 -6.55 21.07
N ASP A 397 -11.68 -7.33 20.93
CA ASP A 397 -11.51 -8.59 21.65
C ASP A 397 -11.04 -8.33 23.10
N ASP A 398 -11.88 -8.73 24.07
CA ASP A 398 -11.68 -8.42 25.49
C ASP A 398 -10.38 -9.03 26.04
N ALA A 399 -10.03 -10.25 25.62
CA ALA A 399 -8.83 -10.94 26.11
C ALA A 399 -7.56 -10.27 25.58
N VAL A 400 -7.55 -9.86 24.32
CA VAL A 400 -6.46 -9.10 23.70
C VAL A 400 -6.28 -7.73 24.37
N ILE A 401 -7.37 -7.01 24.63
CA ILE A 401 -7.31 -5.69 25.29
C ILE A 401 -6.81 -5.81 26.74
N ALA A 402 -7.27 -6.82 27.48
CA ALA A 402 -6.84 -7.07 28.85
C ALA A 402 -5.34 -7.37 28.93
N GLU A 403 -4.82 -8.25 28.06
CA GLU A 403 -3.40 -8.60 28.04
C GLU A 403 -2.52 -7.42 27.59
N ALA A 404 -2.96 -6.64 26.59
CA ALA A 404 -2.26 -5.42 26.19
C ALA A 404 -2.19 -4.41 27.34
N SER A 405 -3.31 -4.20 28.06
CA SER A 405 -3.34 -3.29 29.21
C SER A 405 -2.44 -3.76 30.35
N ARG A 406 -2.41 -5.06 30.64
CA ARG A 406 -1.50 -5.64 31.64
C ARG A 406 -0.04 -5.38 31.30
N ARG A 407 0.35 -5.57 30.03
CA ARG A 407 1.73 -5.32 29.56
C ARG A 407 2.11 -3.84 29.61
N PHE A 408 1.18 -2.94 29.26
CA PHE A 408 1.40 -1.51 29.37
C PHE A 408 1.62 -1.08 30.83
N GLN A 409 0.78 -1.57 31.74
CA GLN A 409 0.92 -1.30 33.18
C GLN A 409 2.24 -1.86 33.73
N GLN A 410 2.66 -3.04 33.29
CA GLN A 410 3.98 -3.59 33.65
C GLN A 410 5.12 -2.68 33.17
N SER A 411 5.07 -2.20 31.93
CA SER A 411 6.01 -1.22 31.38
C SER A 411 6.06 0.07 32.20
N MET A 412 4.91 0.55 32.69
CA MET A 412 4.85 1.71 33.59
C MET A 412 5.55 1.44 34.92
N HIS A 413 5.34 0.27 35.52
CA HIS A 413 5.95 -0.10 36.80
C HIS A 413 7.46 -0.32 36.70
N GLU A 414 7.92 -0.96 35.63
CA GLU A 414 9.33 -1.28 35.40
C GLU A 414 10.10 -0.11 34.78
N ASN A 415 9.38 0.90 34.25
CA ASN A 415 9.93 2.03 33.49
C ASN A 415 10.84 1.58 32.32
N THR A 416 10.42 0.52 31.64
CA THR A 416 11.15 -0.11 30.52
C THR A 416 10.40 0.08 29.21
N VAL A 417 11.13 0.21 28.11
CA VAL A 417 10.52 0.18 26.77
C VAL A 417 10.01 -1.23 26.46
N LEU A 418 8.77 -1.34 25.97
CA LEU A 418 8.21 -2.61 25.52
C LEU A 418 9.03 -3.18 24.35
N PRO A 419 9.16 -4.52 24.23
CA PRO A 419 9.77 -5.15 23.07
C PRO A 419 9.16 -4.66 21.77
N SER A 420 10.00 -4.44 20.75
CA SER A 420 9.62 -3.89 19.43
C SER A 420 8.43 -4.61 18.79
N ASP A 421 8.32 -5.91 19.02
CA ASP A 421 7.33 -6.78 18.38
C ASP A 421 5.89 -6.45 18.77
N PHE A 422 5.67 -5.94 20.00
CA PHE A 422 4.33 -5.64 20.51
C PHE A 422 4.14 -4.19 20.92
N ARG A 423 5.20 -3.39 20.98
CA ARG A 423 5.16 -2.02 21.51
C ARG A 423 4.05 -1.18 20.90
N ALA A 424 3.98 -1.09 19.57
CA ALA A 424 2.98 -0.29 18.88
C ALA A 424 1.53 -0.78 19.12
N ASP A 425 1.31 -2.09 19.18
CA ASP A 425 -0.02 -2.68 19.38
C ASP A 425 -0.46 -2.56 20.84
N VAL A 426 0.44 -2.79 21.80
CA VAL A 426 0.18 -2.58 23.24
C VAL A 426 -0.14 -1.11 23.51
N PHE A 427 0.65 -0.18 22.95
CA PHE A 427 0.36 1.24 23.06
C PHE A 427 -1.01 1.58 22.49
N ARG A 428 -1.29 1.20 21.23
CA ARG A 428 -2.58 1.46 20.60
C ARG A 428 -3.73 0.95 21.46
N LEU A 429 -3.69 -0.33 21.86
CA LEU A 429 -4.80 -0.96 22.55
C LEU A 429 -5.05 -0.32 23.91
N HIS A 430 -4.01 -0.17 24.73
CA HIS A 430 -4.15 0.45 26.04
C HIS A 430 -4.62 1.91 25.93
N ILE A 431 -4.03 2.72 25.05
CA ILE A 431 -4.36 4.13 24.90
C ILE A 431 -5.82 4.32 24.45
N THR A 432 -6.32 3.45 23.57
CA THR A 432 -7.70 3.55 23.09
C THR A 432 -8.75 3.16 24.13
N THR A 433 -8.38 2.42 25.17
CA THR A 433 -9.33 1.88 26.16
C THR A 433 -9.07 2.31 27.61
N THR A 434 -7.98 3.03 27.89
CA THR A 434 -7.58 3.39 29.26
C THR A 434 -8.57 4.36 29.92
N SER A 435 -8.85 4.11 31.20
CA SER A 435 -9.58 5.03 32.08
C SER A 435 -8.68 6.08 32.73
N GLU A 436 -7.36 6.00 32.54
CA GLU A 436 -6.35 6.86 33.17
C GLU A 436 -5.50 7.59 32.10
N PRO A 437 -6.11 8.42 31.23
CA PRO A 437 -5.40 9.02 30.09
C PRO A 437 -4.24 9.93 30.51
N GLU A 438 -4.33 10.59 31.67
CA GLU A 438 -3.26 11.46 32.19
C GLU A 438 -2.00 10.67 32.58
N LEU A 439 -2.17 9.52 33.24
CA LEU A 439 -1.04 8.66 33.62
C LEU A 439 -0.37 8.05 32.39
N ALA A 440 -1.17 7.58 31.43
CA ALA A 440 -0.65 7.07 30.16
C ALA A 440 0.09 8.15 29.37
N PHE A 441 -0.44 9.37 29.30
CA PHE A 441 0.20 10.50 28.62
C PHE A 441 1.54 10.87 29.28
N ALA A 442 1.60 10.93 30.61
CA ALA A 442 2.83 11.22 31.35
C ALA A 442 3.89 10.13 31.12
N HIS A 443 3.50 8.85 31.13
CA HIS A 443 4.44 7.75 30.86
C HIS A 443 5.00 7.81 29.44
N LEU A 444 4.16 8.06 28.42
CA LEU A 444 4.61 8.15 27.02
C LEU A 444 5.56 9.31 26.79
N THR A 445 5.31 10.48 27.39
CA THR A 445 6.25 11.61 27.29
C THR A 445 7.59 11.30 27.97
N GLN A 446 7.58 10.63 29.12
CA GLN A 446 8.81 10.15 29.77
C GLN A 446 9.60 9.19 28.87
N LEU A 447 8.93 8.18 28.28
CA LEU A 447 9.57 7.25 27.34
C LEU A 447 10.13 7.96 26.11
N TYR A 448 9.41 8.95 25.57
CA TYR A 448 9.87 9.74 24.43
C TYR A 448 11.19 10.46 24.73
N HIS A 449 11.31 11.09 25.90
CA HIS A 449 12.54 11.78 26.30
C HIS A 449 13.68 10.81 26.62
N ALA A 450 13.37 9.62 27.16
CA ALA A 450 14.36 8.58 27.43
C ALA A 450 14.95 7.96 26.14
N SER A 451 14.15 7.84 25.08
CA SER A 451 14.52 7.18 23.82
C SER A 451 15.32 8.09 22.86
N SER A 452 16.23 8.90 23.39
CA SER A 452 16.92 9.95 22.61
C SER A 452 17.80 9.43 21.47
N THR A 453 18.28 8.19 21.56
CA THR A 453 19.15 7.51 20.60
C THR A 453 18.39 6.55 19.67
N GLU A 454 17.06 6.44 19.79
CA GLU A 454 16.22 5.50 19.05
C GLU A 454 15.11 6.26 18.29
N PRO A 455 15.41 6.83 17.11
CA PRO A 455 14.45 7.66 16.38
C PRO A 455 13.13 6.96 16.03
N ASP A 456 13.17 5.67 15.68
CA ASP A 456 11.98 4.87 15.35
C ASP A 456 11.05 4.70 16.55
N VAL A 457 11.59 4.43 17.74
CA VAL A 457 10.84 4.33 19.00
C VAL A 457 10.13 5.65 19.30
N LYS A 458 10.80 6.79 19.12
CA LYS A 458 10.19 8.11 19.31
C LYS A 458 9.01 8.35 18.39
N LEU A 459 9.11 7.96 17.11
CA LEU A 459 8.01 8.11 16.15
C LEU A 459 6.80 7.25 16.53
N GLU A 460 7.02 6.01 16.97
CA GLU A 460 5.96 5.12 17.43
C GLU A 460 5.22 5.69 18.65
N ILE A 461 5.96 6.21 19.63
CA ILE A 461 5.39 6.84 20.83
C ILE A 461 4.53 8.05 20.44
N VAL A 462 5.06 8.95 19.60
CA VAL A 462 4.35 10.15 19.18
C VAL A 462 3.06 9.82 18.42
N TYR A 463 3.12 8.85 17.52
CA TYR A 463 1.93 8.40 16.81
C TYR A 463 0.91 7.81 17.79
N ALA A 464 1.35 6.98 18.74
CA ALA A 464 0.50 6.35 19.73
C ALA A 464 -0.18 7.36 20.65
N MET A 465 0.53 8.43 21.07
CA MET A 465 -0.06 9.52 21.85
C MET A 465 -1.27 10.15 21.15
N GLY A 466 -1.28 10.22 19.81
CA GLY A 466 -2.44 10.74 19.08
C GLY A 466 -3.71 9.87 19.17
N LEU A 467 -3.59 8.61 19.61
CA LEU A 467 -4.68 7.64 19.62
C LEU A 467 -5.63 7.78 20.82
N PHE A 468 -5.36 8.66 21.78
CA PHE A 468 -6.30 8.91 22.90
C PHE A 468 -7.70 9.26 22.35
N PRO A 469 -8.79 8.70 22.90
CA PRO A 469 -10.13 8.97 22.40
C PRO A 469 -10.65 10.37 22.79
N GLN A 470 -10.15 10.96 23.87
CA GLN A 470 -10.64 12.24 24.39
C GLN A 470 -10.16 13.42 23.52
N PRO A 471 -11.06 14.28 22.98
CA PRO A 471 -10.68 15.41 22.13
C PRO A 471 -9.69 16.40 22.77
N LEU A 472 -9.87 16.69 24.06
CA LEU A 472 -8.96 17.60 24.78
C LEU A 472 -7.55 17.01 24.92
N VAL A 473 -7.43 15.70 25.14
CA VAL A 473 -6.12 15.04 25.20
C VAL A 473 -5.48 15.04 23.81
N LYS A 474 -6.24 14.76 22.75
CA LYS A 474 -5.78 14.89 21.36
C LYS A 474 -5.24 16.28 21.03
N GLN A 475 -5.94 17.34 21.43
CA GLN A 475 -5.46 18.72 21.25
C GLN A 475 -4.14 18.95 22.00
N ARG A 476 -4.05 18.51 23.27
CA ARG A 476 -2.81 18.61 24.05
C ARG A 476 -1.65 17.84 23.41
N VAL A 477 -1.90 16.72 22.74
CA VAL A 477 -0.87 15.98 21.98
C VAL A 477 -0.31 16.84 20.85
N LEU A 478 -1.16 17.56 20.11
CA LEU A 478 -0.71 18.46 19.04
C LEU A 478 0.13 19.60 19.61
N GLU A 479 -0.33 20.24 20.68
CA GLU A 479 0.40 21.33 21.36
C GLU A 479 1.75 20.87 21.92
N TRP A 480 1.78 19.71 22.58
CA TRP A 480 3.02 19.09 23.05
C TRP A 480 3.94 18.74 21.87
N GLY A 481 3.38 18.23 20.78
CA GLY A 481 4.09 17.89 19.55
C GLY A 481 4.83 19.09 18.96
N LEU A 482 4.16 20.23 18.82
CA LEU A 482 4.75 21.48 18.30
C LEU A 482 5.94 21.99 19.13
N GLN A 483 6.04 21.62 20.41
CA GLN A 483 7.11 22.04 21.32
C GLN A 483 8.26 21.02 21.40
N ASN A 484 7.99 19.73 21.22
CA ASN A 484 8.93 18.65 21.57
C ASN A 484 9.36 17.80 20.38
N VAL A 485 8.58 17.76 19.30
CA VAL A 485 8.85 16.94 18.11
C VAL A 485 9.69 17.74 17.12
N ARG A 486 10.66 17.09 16.49
CA ARG A 486 11.52 17.73 15.47
C ARG A 486 10.66 18.10 14.25
N PRO A 487 10.93 19.23 13.57
CA PRO A 487 10.15 19.65 12.40
C PRO A 487 10.00 18.58 11.32
N GLN A 488 11.07 17.81 11.07
CA GLN A 488 11.07 16.74 10.06
C GLN A 488 10.09 15.58 10.35
N ASP A 489 9.62 15.46 11.60
CA ASP A 489 8.74 14.40 12.10
C ASP A 489 7.34 14.93 12.47
N MET A 490 7.10 16.23 12.26
CA MET A 490 5.92 16.95 12.78
C MET A 490 4.58 16.47 12.21
N SER A 491 4.56 15.74 11.10
CA SER A 491 3.32 15.14 10.58
C SER A 491 2.82 13.97 11.45
N MET A 492 3.65 13.37 12.30
CA MET A 492 3.31 12.17 13.06
C MET A 492 2.29 12.39 14.19
N PRO A 493 2.38 13.44 15.05
CA PRO A 493 1.33 13.75 16.01
C PRO A 493 -0.04 13.91 15.34
N PHE A 494 -0.09 14.66 14.23
CA PHE A 494 -1.31 14.88 13.46
C PHE A 494 -1.85 13.58 12.85
N ALA A 495 -0.98 12.75 12.29
CA ALA A 495 -1.37 11.45 11.74
C ALA A 495 -1.93 10.49 12.80
N GLY A 496 -1.42 10.55 14.04
CA GLY A 496 -1.94 9.80 15.18
C GLY A 496 -3.29 10.34 15.65
N VAL A 497 -3.42 11.66 15.81
CA VAL A 497 -4.68 12.31 16.19
C VAL A 497 -5.79 12.01 15.18
N ALA A 498 -5.47 12.12 13.89
CA ALA A 498 -6.35 11.84 12.76
C ALA A 498 -6.40 10.36 12.33
N ALA A 499 -6.15 9.43 13.25
CA ALA A 499 -6.24 7.99 12.95
C ALA A 499 -7.68 7.46 12.77
N THR A 500 -8.69 8.22 13.21
CA THR A 500 -10.13 7.94 13.04
C THR A 500 -10.82 9.17 12.47
N ALA A 501 -12.04 9.02 11.92
CA ALA A 501 -12.80 10.17 11.39
C ALA A 501 -13.05 11.24 12.46
N ALA A 502 -13.48 10.85 13.67
CA ALA A 502 -13.66 11.77 14.79
C ALA A 502 -12.35 12.46 15.21
N GLY A 503 -11.23 11.74 15.19
CA GLY A 503 -9.91 12.30 15.45
C GLY A 503 -9.44 13.26 14.36
N ALA A 504 -9.77 12.99 13.10
CA ALA A 504 -9.45 13.88 11.98
C ALA A 504 -10.23 15.19 12.08
N SER A 505 -11.49 15.18 12.53
CA SER A 505 -12.23 16.41 12.81
C SER A 505 -11.52 17.28 13.86
N VAL A 506 -10.93 16.67 14.91
CA VAL A 506 -10.14 17.39 15.92
C VAL A 506 -8.85 17.96 15.31
N ALA A 507 -8.10 17.16 14.56
CA ALA A 507 -6.87 17.62 13.91
C ALA A 507 -7.16 18.74 12.90
N TRP A 508 -8.22 18.60 12.11
CA TRP A 508 -8.61 19.57 11.10
C TRP A 508 -9.02 20.91 11.73
N ALA A 509 -9.89 20.88 12.76
CA ALA A 509 -10.25 22.08 13.51
C ALA A 509 -9.02 22.78 14.12
N TYR A 510 -8.05 22.00 14.61
CA TYR A 510 -6.80 22.57 15.11
C TYR A 510 -5.98 23.24 14.00
N VAL A 511 -5.86 22.61 12.82
CA VAL A 511 -5.17 23.20 11.66
C VAL A 511 -5.85 24.50 11.22
N GLN A 512 -7.18 24.54 11.16
CA GLN A 512 -7.93 25.76 10.80
C GLN A 512 -7.65 26.89 11.80
N ALA A 513 -7.71 26.60 13.10
CA ALA A 513 -7.52 27.60 14.16
C ALA A 513 -6.07 28.10 14.27
N ASN A 514 -5.08 27.29 13.88
CA ASN A 514 -3.66 27.57 14.07
C ASN A 514 -2.90 27.72 12.73
N TRP A 515 -3.60 27.97 11.63
CA TRP A 515 -2.99 28.00 10.29
C TRP A 515 -1.80 28.96 10.20
N ASP A 516 -1.97 30.19 10.68
CA ASP A 516 -0.93 31.21 10.63
C ASP A 516 0.26 30.86 11.53
N LEU A 517 0.01 30.26 12.69
CA LEU A 517 1.05 29.75 13.59
C LEU A 517 1.85 28.64 12.92
N LEU A 518 1.18 27.66 12.32
CA LEU A 518 1.83 26.54 11.63
C LEU A 518 2.71 27.03 10.47
N ASN A 519 2.23 27.98 9.68
CA ASN A 519 3.02 28.55 8.58
C ASN A 519 4.20 29.39 9.07
N ALA A 520 4.03 30.15 10.15
CA ALA A 520 5.12 30.92 10.76
C ALA A 520 6.20 30.02 11.37
N GLN A 521 5.79 28.94 12.04
CA GLN A 521 6.69 27.99 12.70
C GLN A 521 7.40 27.08 11.70
N TYR A 522 6.75 26.75 10.58
CA TYR A 522 7.29 25.88 9.53
C TYR A 522 7.36 26.60 8.18
N PRO A 523 8.41 27.40 7.93
CA PRO A 523 8.56 28.16 6.68
C PRO A 523 8.65 27.29 5.42
N ASN A 524 8.92 25.99 5.55
CA ASN A 524 8.88 25.05 4.43
C ASN A 524 7.41 24.66 4.14
N PRO A 525 6.81 25.12 3.03
CA PRO A 525 5.39 24.88 2.76
C PRO A 525 5.05 23.39 2.61
N ARG A 526 6.01 22.54 2.21
CA ARG A 526 5.77 21.09 2.11
C ARG A 526 5.50 20.45 3.46
N LEU A 527 6.15 20.93 4.52
CA LEU A 527 5.91 20.40 5.85
C LEU A 527 4.49 20.75 6.32
N VAL A 528 4.04 21.97 6.06
CA VAL A 528 2.65 22.39 6.32
C VAL A 528 1.67 21.54 5.50
N GLY A 529 1.96 21.29 4.22
CA GLY A 529 1.18 20.37 3.38
C GLY A 529 1.10 18.94 3.93
N ARG A 530 2.20 18.41 4.48
CA ARG A 530 2.20 17.09 5.14
C ARG A 530 1.37 17.08 6.42
N ILE A 531 1.43 18.14 7.23
CA ILE A 531 0.59 18.31 8.43
C ILE A 531 -0.88 18.36 8.04
N LEU A 532 -1.23 19.16 7.02
CA LEU A 532 -2.57 19.27 6.47
C LEU A 532 -3.09 17.91 6.02
N ASN A 533 -2.40 17.22 5.11
CA ASN A 533 -2.79 15.90 4.61
C ASN A 533 -2.92 14.88 5.75
N ALA A 534 -1.98 14.87 6.70
CA ALA A 534 -2.04 13.98 7.86
C ALA A 534 -3.30 14.23 8.72
N SER A 535 -3.76 15.48 8.80
CA SER A 535 -4.91 15.90 9.60
C SER A 535 -6.25 15.55 8.97
N ILE A 536 -6.35 15.60 7.64
CA ILE A 536 -7.63 15.43 6.92
C ILE A 536 -7.82 14.02 6.36
N ARG A 537 -6.77 13.19 6.29
CA ARG A 537 -6.82 11.90 5.57
C ARG A 537 -7.92 10.95 6.01
N ALA A 538 -8.39 11.01 7.26
CA ALA A 538 -9.42 10.11 7.78
C ALA A 538 -10.83 10.72 7.78
N LEU A 539 -10.99 11.95 7.28
CA LEU A 539 -12.30 12.47 6.90
C LEU A 539 -12.92 11.57 5.81
N LYS A 540 -14.25 11.56 5.72
CA LYS A 540 -14.96 10.57 4.91
C LYS A 540 -16.26 11.04 4.26
N THR A 541 -16.57 12.33 4.31
CA THR A 541 -17.76 12.89 3.67
C THR A 541 -17.41 13.91 2.60
N ASP A 542 -18.26 14.07 1.59
CA ASP A 542 -18.08 15.10 0.56
C ASP A 542 -18.15 16.52 1.14
N THR A 543 -18.95 16.71 2.20
CA THR A 543 -18.99 17.96 2.97
C THR A 543 -17.63 18.27 3.61
N ASP A 544 -16.95 17.28 4.19
CA ASP A 544 -15.60 17.46 4.74
C ASP A 544 -14.61 17.92 3.66
N ALA A 545 -14.65 17.28 2.49
CA ALA A 545 -13.79 17.65 1.36
C ALA A 545 -14.06 19.09 0.89
N THR A 546 -15.33 19.47 0.78
CA THR A 546 -15.77 20.82 0.39
C THR A 546 -15.34 21.88 1.41
N ASP A 547 -15.39 21.58 2.70
CA ASP A 547 -14.92 22.48 3.77
C ASP A 547 -13.41 22.73 3.65
N VAL A 548 -12.62 21.68 3.45
CA VAL A 548 -11.17 21.77 3.24
C VAL A 548 -10.86 22.61 2.00
N GLU A 549 -11.52 22.36 0.87
CA GLU A 549 -11.34 23.15 -0.35
C GLU A 549 -11.63 24.62 -0.12
N THR A 550 -12.77 24.92 0.51
CA THR A 550 -13.20 26.29 0.81
C THR A 550 -12.19 27.01 1.71
N PHE A 551 -11.69 26.33 2.74
CA PHE A 551 -10.67 26.88 3.63
C PHE A 551 -9.36 27.19 2.88
N LEU A 552 -8.99 26.32 1.93
CA LEU A 552 -7.75 26.42 1.18
C LEU A 552 -7.81 27.38 -0.01
N LEU A 553 -8.98 27.79 -0.51
CA LEU A 553 -9.10 28.72 -1.64
C LEU A 553 -8.15 29.95 -1.54
N PRO A 554 -8.09 30.70 -0.43
CA PRO A 554 -7.14 31.81 -0.27
C PRO A 554 -5.75 31.39 0.26
N ARG A 555 -5.50 30.08 0.47
CA ARG A 555 -4.32 29.51 1.15
C ARG A 555 -3.62 28.41 0.33
N GLN A 556 -3.88 28.33 -0.97
CA GLN A 556 -3.27 27.32 -1.83
C GLN A 556 -1.77 27.59 -2.01
N HIS A 557 -1.00 26.52 -2.15
CA HIS A 557 0.42 26.59 -2.46
C HIS A 557 0.82 25.43 -3.38
N ALA A 558 1.59 25.71 -4.43
CA ALA A 558 2.00 24.72 -5.42
C ALA A 558 2.75 23.52 -4.80
N ALA A 559 3.52 23.75 -3.74
CA ALA A 559 4.29 22.70 -3.06
C ALA A 559 3.46 21.54 -2.45
N TYR A 560 2.13 21.67 -2.31
CA TYR A 560 1.29 20.59 -1.78
C TYR A 560 -0.06 20.43 -2.46
N SER A 561 -0.42 21.27 -3.45
CA SER A 561 -1.73 21.28 -4.10
C SER A 561 -2.15 19.90 -4.58
N ARG A 562 -1.26 19.21 -5.31
CA ARG A 562 -1.51 17.87 -5.86
C ARG A 562 -1.76 16.83 -4.77
N SER A 563 -0.92 16.80 -3.73
CA SER A 563 -1.09 15.85 -2.62
C SER A 563 -2.39 16.08 -1.83
N VAL A 564 -2.85 17.34 -1.76
CA VAL A 564 -4.14 17.69 -1.15
C VAL A 564 -5.29 17.24 -2.04
N GLU A 565 -5.21 17.48 -3.36
CA GLU A 565 -6.20 17.01 -4.32
C GLU A 565 -6.41 15.50 -4.25
N GLU A 566 -5.32 14.72 -4.23
CA GLU A 566 -5.38 13.26 -4.05
C GLU A 566 -6.02 12.86 -2.71
N THR A 567 -5.77 13.64 -1.64
CA THR A 567 -6.35 13.38 -0.32
C THR A 567 -7.85 13.70 -0.31
N LEU A 568 -8.26 14.79 -0.95
CA LEU A 568 -9.67 15.19 -1.13
C LEU A 568 -10.44 14.16 -1.97
N GLU A 569 -9.84 13.68 -3.05
CA GLU A 569 -10.41 12.59 -3.86
C GLU A 569 -10.57 11.32 -3.01
N SER A 570 -9.57 10.96 -2.19
CA SER A 570 -9.69 9.82 -1.27
C SER A 570 -10.85 9.98 -0.27
N ILE A 571 -11.08 11.18 0.26
CA ILE A 571 -12.21 11.48 1.15
C ILE A 571 -13.55 11.24 0.42
N ARG A 572 -13.65 11.70 -0.83
CA ARG A 572 -14.85 11.50 -1.67
C ARG A 572 -15.08 10.05 -2.05
N ILE A 573 -14.03 9.31 -2.40
CA ILE A 573 -14.11 7.87 -2.65
C ILE A 573 -14.69 7.17 -1.42
N LYS A 574 -14.18 7.46 -0.22
CA LYS A 574 -14.72 6.88 1.03
C LYS A 574 -16.21 7.18 1.20
N HIS A 575 -16.63 8.41 0.90
CA HIS A 575 -18.03 8.80 0.96
C HIS A 575 -18.90 7.95 0.02
N VAL A 576 -18.47 7.76 -1.24
CA VAL A 576 -19.16 6.94 -2.23
C VAL A 576 -19.26 5.48 -1.78
N VAL A 577 -18.15 4.89 -1.35
CA VAL A 577 -18.09 3.49 -0.89
C VAL A 577 -18.96 3.27 0.33
N ALA A 578 -18.81 4.12 1.35
CA ALA A 578 -19.58 3.98 2.59
C ALA A 578 -21.09 4.11 2.35
N THR A 579 -21.51 5.07 1.52
CA THR A 579 -22.93 5.28 1.18
C THR A 579 -23.50 4.11 0.40
N ARG A 580 -22.76 3.56 -0.56
CA ARG A 580 -23.19 2.42 -1.37
C ARG A 580 -23.32 1.14 -0.56
N ASP A 581 -22.32 0.82 0.25
CA ASP A 581 -22.17 -0.54 0.81
C ASP A 581 -22.76 -0.72 2.21
N ALA A 582 -22.94 0.37 2.99
CA ALA A 582 -23.46 0.28 4.36
C ALA A 582 -24.79 -0.50 4.47
N PRO A 583 -25.82 -0.28 3.61
CA PRO A 583 -27.09 -0.99 3.75
C PRO A 583 -26.96 -2.51 3.53
N ARG A 584 -26.17 -2.91 2.52
CA ARG A 584 -25.98 -4.33 2.19
C ARG A 584 -25.13 -5.04 3.24
N LEU A 585 -24.09 -4.38 3.75
CA LEU A 585 -23.27 -4.94 4.81
C LEU A 585 -24.06 -5.09 6.11
N ARG A 586 -24.87 -4.09 6.47
CA ARG A 586 -25.79 -4.18 7.60
C ARG A 586 -26.72 -5.40 7.50
N GLN A 587 -27.39 -5.56 6.36
CA GLN A 587 -28.32 -6.68 6.13
C GLN A 587 -27.64 -8.05 6.23
N TRP A 588 -26.36 -8.16 5.84
CA TRP A 588 -25.62 -9.42 5.91
C TRP A 588 -25.12 -9.74 7.33
N LEU A 589 -24.95 -8.73 8.18
CA LEU A 589 -24.51 -8.87 9.57
C LEU A 589 -25.66 -9.10 10.57
N GLU A 590 -26.86 -8.62 10.24
CA GLU A 590 -28.12 -8.87 10.97
C GLU A 590 -28.69 -10.25 10.63
#